data_AF-A0A5S3WRF8-F1
#
_entry.id   AF-A0A5S3WRF8-F1
#
_cell.length_a   1.000
_cell.length_b   1.000
_cell.length_c   1.000
_cell.angle_alpha   90.00
_cell.angle_beta   90.00
_cell.angle_gamma   90.00
#
_symmetry.space_group_name_H-M   'P 1'
#
loop_
_entity.id
_entity.type
_entity.pdbx_description
1 polymer ?
#
loop_
_entity_poly.entity_id
_entity_poly.type
_entity_poly.pdbx_seq_one_letter_code
_entity_poly.pdbx_strand_id
1 'polypeptide(L)'
;MSFFKKALGAVGIGAAKVDTLLDHHQVAPGEEISGTVKINGGKVAQEINKIDLKVMCTYTVERENSEGESETVTKQHTLAKFRINERFTIEPGDEKHIPFAFDLDLETPITVGESQTWIATNLDIDMALDKSDRDYIRVVPTDLQQAVIDSMEELGFKLYESDCEGIEEASFSRLPFVQELEFKTIAGEFHGRLDEVEIVFFNRGSQLEVIFEIDRKARGLRGFFAEALDLDESKARLVIDEDNLEDLEDLIYDLLEDNC
;
A
#
# COMPACT_ATOMS: atom_id res chain seq x y z
N MET A 1 4.62 -47.58 5.35
CA MET A 1 3.86 -46.68 4.45
C MET A 1 4.78 -45.55 4.00
N SER A 2 4.72 -45.14 2.73
CA SER A 2 5.70 -45.57 1.73
C SER A 2 6.59 -44.38 1.41
N PHE A 3 7.91 -44.55 1.34
CA PHE A 3 8.89 -43.49 1.01
C PHE A 3 8.47 -42.66 -0.22
N PHE A 4 7.81 -43.29 -1.19
CA PHE A 4 7.25 -42.65 -2.38
C PHE A 4 6.23 -41.56 -2.07
N LYS A 5 5.36 -41.72 -1.06
CA LYS A 5 4.39 -40.69 -0.69
C LYS A 5 5.06 -39.47 -0.03
N LYS A 6 6.12 -39.69 0.76
CA LYS A 6 6.92 -38.61 1.35
C LYS A 6 7.68 -37.83 0.28
N ALA A 7 8.30 -38.54 -0.67
CA ALA A 7 9.00 -37.91 -1.80
C ALA A 7 8.06 -37.08 -2.69
N LEU A 8 6.83 -37.56 -2.96
CA LEU A 8 5.83 -36.80 -3.72
C LEU A 8 5.32 -35.56 -2.96
N GLY A 9 5.15 -35.68 -1.64
CA GLY A 9 4.81 -34.55 -0.76
C GLY A 9 5.87 -33.46 -0.77
N ALA A 10 7.16 -33.84 -0.77
CA ALA A 10 8.28 -32.89 -0.84
C ALA A 10 8.28 -32.08 -2.16
N VAL A 11 7.86 -32.68 -3.27
CA VAL A 11 7.69 -32.01 -4.58
C VAL A 11 6.34 -31.28 -4.68
N GLY A 12 5.53 -31.28 -3.62
CA GLY A 12 4.29 -30.52 -3.51
C GLY A 12 3.01 -31.25 -3.93
N ILE A 13 3.08 -32.49 -4.40
CA ILE A 13 1.91 -33.28 -4.83
C ILE A 13 1.21 -33.86 -3.59
N GLY A 14 0.02 -33.34 -3.30
CA GLY A 14 -0.74 -33.75 -2.11
C GLY A 14 -0.11 -33.28 -0.80
N ALA A 15 0.68 -32.20 -0.86
CA ALA A 15 1.14 -31.48 0.32
C ALA A 15 -0.01 -30.74 1.01
N ALA A 16 0.26 -30.24 2.21
CA ALA A 16 -0.61 -29.33 2.93
C ALA A 16 -0.97 -28.10 2.08
N LYS A 17 -2.06 -27.44 2.45
CA LYS A 17 -2.52 -26.19 1.85
C LYS A 17 -2.67 -25.14 2.94
N VAL A 18 -2.44 -23.89 2.57
CA VAL A 18 -2.65 -22.72 3.42
C VAL A 18 -3.66 -21.80 2.73
N ASP A 19 -4.50 -21.15 3.53
CA ASP A 19 -5.57 -20.24 3.11
C ASP A 19 -5.76 -19.20 4.24
N THR A 20 -5.75 -17.92 3.93
CA THR A 20 -5.77 -16.83 4.90
C THR A 20 -7.14 -16.19 4.86
N LEU A 21 -7.89 -16.36 5.95
CA LEU A 21 -9.26 -15.88 6.04
C LEU A 21 -9.25 -14.57 6.82
N LEU A 22 -9.40 -13.44 6.12
CA LEU A 22 -9.49 -12.12 6.75
C LEU A 22 -10.87 -11.91 7.38
N ASP A 23 -10.92 -11.29 8.56
CA ASP A 23 -12.19 -10.94 9.21
C ASP A 23 -12.89 -9.79 8.46
N HIS A 24 -12.09 -8.88 7.88
CA HIS A 24 -12.50 -7.76 7.04
C HIS A 24 -11.51 -7.55 5.90
N HIS A 25 -12.02 -7.10 4.75
CA HIS A 25 -11.21 -6.77 3.57
C HIS A 25 -11.01 -5.27 3.37
N GLN A 26 -11.53 -4.43 4.27
CA GLN A 26 -11.37 -2.98 4.26
C GLN A 26 -10.74 -2.53 5.58
N VAL A 27 -9.69 -1.72 5.49
CA VAL A 27 -8.89 -1.27 6.65
C VAL A 27 -8.18 0.04 6.30
N ALA A 28 -8.08 0.99 7.24
CA ALA A 28 -7.31 2.21 7.04
C ALA A 28 -5.86 2.06 7.54
N PRO A 29 -4.90 2.88 7.06
CA PRO A 29 -3.56 2.93 7.64
C PRO A 29 -3.61 3.16 9.16
N GLY A 30 -2.86 2.36 9.93
CA GLY A 30 -2.86 2.40 11.39
C GLY A 30 -3.95 1.58 12.08
N GLU A 31 -4.94 1.05 11.37
CA GLU A 31 -5.94 0.15 11.93
C GLU A 31 -5.47 -1.31 11.99
N GLU A 32 -6.10 -2.10 12.87
CA GLU A 32 -5.83 -3.53 13.01
C GLU A 32 -6.41 -4.32 11.83
N ILE A 33 -5.59 -5.20 11.25
CA ILE A 33 -6.04 -6.27 10.39
C ILE A 33 -5.95 -7.61 11.11
N SER A 34 -7.04 -8.37 11.08
CA SER A 34 -7.17 -9.64 11.78
C SER A 34 -7.73 -10.73 10.86
N GLY A 35 -7.51 -11.97 11.27
CA GLY A 35 -8.03 -13.13 10.57
C GLY A 35 -7.50 -14.44 11.10
N THR A 36 -7.63 -15.48 10.30
CA THR A 36 -7.19 -16.83 10.62
C THR A 36 -6.43 -17.45 9.46
N VAL A 37 -5.22 -17.94 9.73
CA VAL A 37 -4.51 -18.83 8.80
C VAL A 37 -5.06 -20.23 8.96
N LYS A 38 -5.73 -20.71 7.91
CA LYS A 38 -6.27 -22.06 7.80
C LYS A 38 -5.29 -22.98 7.09
N ILE A 39 -4.97 -24.10 7.72
CA ILE A 39 -3.99 -25.07 7.21
C ILE A 39 -4.67 -26.43 7.10
N ASN A 40 -4.67 -27.00 5.90
CA ASN A 40 -5.23 -28.31 5.64
C ASN A 40 -4.10 -29.30 5.38
N GLY A 41 -4.05 -30.38 6.16
CA GLY A 41 -3.06 -31.45 6.04
C GLY A 41 -3.13 -32.18 4.70
N GLY A 42 -1.96 -32.58 4.20
CA GLY A 42 -1.81 -33.27 2.92
C GLY A 42 -2.14 -34.77 2.99
N LYS A 43 -1.47 -35.55 2.14
CA LYS A 43 -1.58 -37.03 2.10
C LYS A 43 -0.61 -37.75 3.05
N VAL A 44 0.34 -37.00 3.62
CA VAL A 44 1.37 -37.47 4.56
C VAL A 44 1.54 -36.42 5.65
N ALA A 45 1.99 -36.83 6.83
CA ALA A 45 2.35 -35.90 7.90
C ALA A 45 3.49 -34.99 7.45
N GLN A 46 3.41 -33.71 7.79
CA GLN A 46 4.39 -32.69 7.42
C GLN A 46 4.73 -31.82 8.62
N GLU A 47 6.01 -31.51 8.81
CA GLU A 47 6.47 -30.61 9.85
C GLU A 47 6.40 -29.17 9.33
N ILE A 48 5.68 -28.31 10.05
CA ILE A 48 5.58 -26.89 9.78
C ILE A 48 6.58 -26.16 10.68
N ASN A 49 7.46 -25.36 10.09
CA ASN A 49 8.50 -24.63 10.81
C ASN A 49 8.01 -23.30 11.37
N LYS A 50 7.21 -22.57 10.58
CA LYS A 50 6.68 -21.23 10.87
C LYS A 50 5.65 -20.84 9.81
N ILE A 51 4.94 -19.74 10.08
CA ILE A 51 4.12 -19.05 9.10
C ILE A 51 4.57 -17.59 9.04
N ASP A 52 4.84 -17.10 7.84
CA ASP A 52 5.15 -15.70 7.58
C ASP A 52 3.96 -15.03 6.88
N LEU A 53 3.43 -13.96 7.46
CA LEU A 53 2.48 -13.05 6.83
C LEU A 53 3.25 -11.77 6.45
N LYS A 54 2.99 -11.23 5.25
CA LYS A 54 3.58 -9.98 4.79
C LYS A 54 2.50 -9.09 4.21
N VAL A 55 2.47 -7.82 4.62
CA VAL A 55 1.72 -6.80 3.89
C VAL A 55 2.58 -6.36 2.73
N MET A 56 2.05 -6.52 1.52
CA MET A 56 2.74 -6.24 0.27
C MET A 56 1.96 -5.20 -0.50
N CYS A 57 2.67 -4.35 -1.24
CA CYS A 57 2.07 -3.43 -2.20
C CYS A 57 2.87 -3.39 -3.50
N THR A 58 2.34 -2.69 -4.50
CA THR A 58 3.03 -2.35 -5.75
C THR A 58 3.41 -0.87 -5.82
N TYR A 59 4.49 -0.58 -6.53
CA TYR A 59 4.88 0.77 -6.93
C TYR A 59 5.53 0.73 -8.31
N THR A 60 5.49 1.81 -9.08
CA THR A 60 6.06 1.92 -10.42
C THR A 60 7.42 2.60 -10.38
N VAL A 61 8.30 2.28 -11.32
CA VAL A 61 9.53 3.05 -11.57
C VAL A 61 9.73 3.21 -13.06
N GLU A 62 10.13 4.39 -13.50
CA GLU A 62 10.64 4.59 -14.85
C GLU A 62 12.09 4.10 -14.98
N ARG A 63 12.40 3.45 -16.10
CA ARG A 63 13.75 2.98 -16.44
C ARG A 63 14.00 3.13 -17.93
N GLU A 64 15.25 3.40 -18.31
CA GLU A 64 15.64 3.30 -19.72
C GLU A 64 15.91 1.83 -20.07
N ASN A 65 15.29 1.35 -21.15
CA ASN A 65 15.55 0.04 -21.71
C ASN A 65 16.88 0.01 -22.49
N SER A 66 17.25 -1.15 -23.03
CA SER A 66 18.52 -1.30 -23.78
C SER A 66 18.60 -0.49 -25.08
N GLU A 67 17.48 0.06 -25.55
CA GLU A 67 17.36 0.89 -26.75
C GLU A 67 17.33 2.39 -26.42
N GLY A 68 17.37 2.74 -25.12
CA GLY A 68 17.33 4.12 -24.63
C GLY A 68 15.91 4.70 -24.56
N GLU A 69 14.87 3.87 -24.60
CA GLU A 69 13.48 4.31 -24.44
C GLU A 69 13.04 4.16 -22.97
N SER A 70 12.20 5.09 -22.49
CA SER A 70 11.64 5.02 -21.13
C SER A 70 10.57 3.93 -21.06
N GLU A 71 10.67 3.04 -20.05
CA GLU A 71 9.69 2.02 -19.70
C GLU A 71 9.27 2.14 -18.23
N THR A 72 7.97 1.97 -17.96
CA THR A 72 7.43 1.89 -16.59
C THR A 72 7.43 0.44 -16.11
N VAL A 73 8.05 0.19 -14.97
CA VAL A 73 8.17 -1.15 -14.37
C VAL A 73 7.49 -1.19 -13.00
N THR A 74 6.50 -2.05 -12.85
CA THR A 74 5.89 -2.34 -11.56
C THR A 74 6.80 -3.21 -10.70
N LYS A 75 7.04 -2.77 -9.47
CA LYS A 75 7.77 -3.48 -8.43
C LYS A 75 6.86 -3.78 -7.25
N GLN A 76 7.28 -4.73 -6.42
CA GLN A 76 6.61 -5.06 -5.17
C GLN A 76 7.45 -4.57 -3.98
N HIS A 77 6.78 -4.10 -2.94
CA HIS A 77 7.40 -3.74 -1.67
C HIS A 77 6.76 -4.50 -0.51
N THR A 78 7.53 -4.79 0.54
CA THR A 78 7.01 -5.37 1.78
C THR A 78 6.90 -4.27 2.82
N LEU A 79 5.68 -3.84 3.13
CA LEU A 79 5.39 -2.81 4.12
C LEU A 79 5.59 -3.34 5.54
N ALA A 80 5.05 -4.51 5.84
CA ALA A 80 5.15 -5.13 7.15
C ALA A 80 5.37 -6.65 7.06
N LYS A 81 5.97 -7.23 8.11
CA LYS A 81 6.20 -8.66 8.26
C LYS A 81 5.75 -9.11 9.63
N PHE A 82 4.88 -10.12 9.67
CA PHE A 82 4.42 -10.77 10.88
C PHE A 82 4.75 -12.26 10.83
N ARG A 83 5.29 -12.80 11.92
CA ARG A 83 5.73 -14.20 11.98
C ARG A 83 5.07 -14.94 13.12
N ILE A 84 4.43 -16.06 12.78
CA ILE A 84 3.93 -17.04 13.72
C ILE A 84 5.01 -18.10 13.90
N ASN A 85 5.76 -18.01 15.00
CA ASN A 85 6.86 -18.91 15.35
C ASN A 85 6.37 -20.19 16.08
N GLU A 86 5.34 -20.84 15.53
CA GLU A 86 4.84 -22.10 16.09
C GLU A 86 5.24 -23.27 15.19
N ARG A 87 6.05 -24.19 15.74
CA ARG A 87 6.39 -25.45 15.07
C ARG A 87 5.36 -26.52 15.43
N PHE A 88 4.86 -27.23 14.43
CA PHE A 88 3.93 -28.33 14.65
C PHE A 88 3.91 -29.30 13.46
N THR A 89 3.54 -30.55 13.74
CA THR A 89 3.21 -31.53 12.71
C THR A 89 1.75 -31.35 12.29
N ILE A 90 1.47 -31.25 10.99
CA ILE A 90 0.12 -31.37 10.43
C ILE A 90 -0.08 -32.79 9.88
N GLU A 91 -1.02 -33.55 10.44
CA GLU A 91 -1.29 -34.92 10.01
C GLU A 91 -2.17 -34.97 8.74
N PRO A 92 -2.22 -36.10 8.02
CA PRO A 92 -3.05 -36.23 6.84
C PRO A 92 -4.54 -36.01 7.11
N GLY A 93 -5.15 -35.04 6.43
CA GLY A 93 -6.57 -34.72 6.58
C GLY A 93 -6.92 -33.86 7.81
N ASP A 94 -5.94 -33.52 8.64
CA ASP A 94 -6.15 -32.57 9.74
C ASP A 94 -6.38 -31.15 9.22
N GLU A 95 -7.05 -30.36 10.05
CA GLU A 95 -7.27 -28.94 9.83
C GLU A 95 -6.77 -28.17 11.06
N LYS A 96 -5.96 -27.14 10.85
CA LYS A 96 -5.46 -26.27 11.92
C LYS A 96 -5.71 -24.81 11.59
N HIS A 97 -6.22 -24.08 12.57
CA HIS A 97 -6.60 -22.68 12.46
C HIS A 97 -5.75 -21.88 13.43
N ILE A 98 -5.04 -20.86 12.94
CA ILE A 98 -4.20 -20.01 13.77
C ILE A 98 -4.63 -18.56 13.57
N PRO A 99 -5.21 -17.90 14.60
CA PRO A 99 -5.61 -16.51 14.50
C PRO A 99 -4.39 -15.60 14.44
N PHE A 100 -4.54 -14.45 13.79
CA PHE A 100 -3.57 -13.37 13.78
C PHE A 100 -4.28 -12.03 13.87
N ALA A 101 -3.55 -11.03 14.38
CA ALA A 101 -3.94 -9.63 14.38
C ALA A 101 -2.67 -8.78 14.41
N PHE A 102 -2.62 -7.72 13.60
CA PHE A 102 -1.54 -6.73 13.62
C PHE A 102 -2.01 -5.41 13.00
N ASP A 103 -1.40 -4.30 13.39
CA ASP A 103 -1.72 -2.98 12.84
C ASP A 103 -1.09 -2.80 11.45
N LEU A 104 -1.85 -2.18 10.54
CA LEU A 104 -1.38 -1.79 9.23
C LEU A 104 -0.40 -0.61 9.34
N ASP A 105 0.68 -0.60 8.56
CA ASP A 105 1.65 0.51 8.59
C ASP A 105 0.97 1.83 8.21
N LEU A 106 1.30 2.91 8.92
CA LEU A 106 0.75 4.25 8.66
C LEU A 106 1.10 4.77 7.26
N GLU A 107 2.18 4.29 6.64
CA GLU A 107 2.57 4.66 5.28
C GLU A 107 1.96 3.72 4.21
N THR A 108 1.05 2.81 4.59
CA THR A 108 0.40 1.93 3.62
C THR A 108 -0.43 2.74 2.62
N PRO A 109 -0.24 2.56 1.31
CA PRO A 109 -0.98 3.32 0.31
C PRO A 109 -2.45 2.94 0.30
N ILE A 110 -3.30 3.94 0.06
CA ILE A 110 -4.73 3.81 -0.16
C ILE A 110 -4.96 3.02 -1.45
N THR A 111 -5.96 2.15 -1.48
CA THR A 111 -6.36 1.41 -2.68
C THR A 111 -7.24 2.28 -3.58
N VAL A 112 -6.57 3.06 -4.44
CA VAL A 112 -7.14 3.90 -5.50
C VAL A 112 -6.35 3.67 -6.78
N GLY A 113 -7.01 3.75 -7.94
CA GLY A 113 -6.34 3.59 -9.23
C GLY A 113 -5.75 2.19 -9.40
N GLU A 114 -4.46 2.12 -9.73
CA GLU A 114 -3.72 0.87 -9.88
C GLU A 114 -3.02 0.40 -8.59
N SER A 115 -3.10 1.17 -7.50
CA SER A 115 -2.53 0.81 -6.20
C SER A 115 -3.18 -0.47 -5.65
N GLN A 116 -2.34 -1.48 -5.38
CA GLN A 116 -2.76 -2.77 -4.85
C GLN A 116 -2.01 -3.09 -3.57
N THR A 117 -2.76 -3.49 -2.54
CA THR A 117 -2.21 -4.01 -1.29
C THR A 117 -2.78 -5.40 -1.01
N TRP A 118 -1.95 -6.33 -0.55
CA TRP A 118 -2.36 -7.68 -0.20
C TRP A 118 -1.57 -8.26 0.96
N ILE A 119 -2.15 -9.23 1.66
CA ILE A 119 -1.46 -10.11 2.59
C ILE A 119 -0.91 -11.29 1.80
N ALA A 120 0.41 -11.49 1.86
CA ALA A 120 1.08 -12.67 1.35
C ALA A 120 1.43 -13.62 2.49
N THR A 121 0.89 -14.83 2.44
CA THR A 121 1.13 -15.87 3.43
C THR A 121 2.13 -16.87 2.90
N ASN A 122 3.10 -17.28 3.72
CA ASN A 122 4.05 -18.35 3.45
C ASN A 122 4.09 -19.34 4.61
N LEU A 123 3.64 -20.56 4.34
CA LEU A 123 3.74 -21.72 5.21
C LEU A 123 5.07 -22.43 4.93
N ASP A 124 6.03 -22.31 5.85
CA ASP A 124 7.35 -22.96 5.77
C ASP A 124 7.22 -24.43 6.19
N ILE A 125 7.50 -25.34 5.25
CA ILE A 125 7.37 -26.78 5.47
C ILE A 125 8.76 -27.42 5.45
N ASP A 126 9.12 -28.12 6.53
CA ASP A 126 10.45 -28.72 6.66
C ASP A 126 10.73 -29.72 5.54
N MET A 127 11.88 -29.55 4.87
CA MET A 127 12.38 -30.40 3.80
C MET A 127 11.38 -30.62 2.64
N ALA A 128 10.46 -29.68 2.44
CA ALA A 128 9.46 -29.70 1.36
C ALA A 128 9.31 -28.31 0.74
N LEU A 129 8.61 -28.23 -0.39
CA LEU A 129 8.22 -26.95 -0.96
C LEU A 129 7.19 -26.25 -0.07
N ASP A 130 7.50 -25.00 0.29
CA ASP A 130 6.60 -24.08 0.97
C ASP A 130 5.27 -23.91 0.22
N LYS A 131 4.26 -23.48 0.97
CA LYS A 131 2.94 -23.15 0.43
C LYS A 131 2.65 -21.70 0.67
N SER A 132 2.05 -21.06 -0.32
CA SER A 132 1.73 -19.65 -0.25
C SER A 132 0.29 -19.38 -0.60
N ASP A 133 -0.17 -18.24 -0.15
CA ASP A 133 -1.50 -17.71 -0.38
C ASP A 133 -1.45 -16.18 -0.47
N ARG A 134 -2.47 -15.56 -1.08
CA ARG A 134 -2.53 -14.13 -1.38
C ARG A 134 -3.95 -13.61 -1.26
N ASP A 135 -4.13 -12.63 -0.37
CA ASP A 135 -5.43 -12.00 -0.12
C ASP A 135 -5.33 -10.49 -0.30
N TYR A 136 -6.03 -9.96 -1.30
CA TYR A 136 -6.10 -8.51 -1.49
C TYR A 136 -6.94 -7.85 -0.39
N ILE A 137 -6.47 -6.68 0.02
CA ILE A 137 -7.16 -5.80 0.96
C ILE A 137 -7.40 -4.46 0.28
N ARG A 138 -8.54 -3.85 0.58
CA ARG A 138 -8.85 -2.49 0.17
C ARG A 138 -8.46 -1.56 1.30
N VAL A 139 -7.37 -0.83 1.12
CA VAL A 139 -6.92 0.21 2.04
C VAL A 139 -7.76 1.45 1.77
N VAL A 140 -8.53 1.89 2.77
CA VAL A 140 -9.34 3.11 2.67
C VAL A 140 -8.57 4.30 3.25
N PRO A 141 -8.87 5.55 2.86
CA PRO A 141 -8.23 6.72 3.47
C PRO A 141 -8.50 6.77 4.99
N THR A 142 -7.57 7.34 5.75
CA THR A 142 -7.84 7.78 7.13
C THR A 142 -8.84 8.93 7.14
N ASP A 143 -9.42 9.26 8.29
CA ASP A 143 -10.40 10.36 8.41
C ASP A 143 -9.84 11.70 7.90
N LEU A 144 -8.59 12.03 8.25
CA LEU A 144 -7.93 13.25 7.76
C LEU A 144 -7.66 13.21 6.25
N GLN A 145 -7.28 12.04 5.71
CA GLN A 145 -7.06 11.90 4.26
C GLN A 145 -8.39 12.03 3.50
N GLN A 146 -9.45 11.42 4.00
CA GLN A 146 -10.78 11.53 3.41
C GLN A 146 -11.28 12.97 3.43
N ALA A 147 -11.07 13.69 4.54
CA ALA A 147 -11.45 15.10 4.63
C ALA A 147 -10.76 15.96 3.56
N VAL A 148 -9.47 15.75 3.31
CA VAL A 148 -8.76 16.46 2.23
C VAL A 148 -9.33 16.11 0.85
N ILE A 149 -9.61 14.82 0.59
CA ILE A 149 -10.20 14.37 -0.67
C ILE A 149 -11.57 15.04 -0.87
N ASP A 150 -12.42 15.04 0.17
CA ASP A 150 -13.76 15.63 0.13
C ASP A 150 -13.69 17.14 -0.11
N SER A 151 -12.81 17.87 0.59
CA SER A 151 -12.61 19.31 0.37
C SER A 151 -12.12 19.64 -1.04
N MET A 152 -11.24 18.81 -1.63
CA MET A 152 -10.86 18.97 -3.04
C MET A 152 -12.08 18.79 -3.97
N GLU A 153 -12.94 17.81 -3.71
CA GLU A 153 -14.16 17.60 -4.48
C GLU A 153 -15.15 18.76 -4.34
N GLU A 154 -15.31 19.33 -3.14
CA GLU A 154 -16.13 20.52 -2.87
C GLU A 154 -15.65 21.76 -3.63
N LEU A 155 -14.33 21.94 -3.73
CA LEU A 155 -13.69 22.99 -4.53
C LEU A 155 -13.79 22.77 -6.06
N GLY A 156 -14.41 21.68 -6.50
CA GLY A 156 -14.70 21.39 -7.91
C GLY A 156 -13.63 20.56 -8.62
N PHE A 157 -12.74 19.93 -7.86
CA PHE A 157 -11.82 18.93 -8.38
C PHE A 157 -12.44 17.54 -8.40
N LYS A 158 -11.80 16.62 -9.10
CA LYS A 158 -12.13 15.20 -9.06
C LYS A 158 -10.88 14.37 -9.10
N LEU A 159 -10.79 13.38 -8.22
CA LEU A 159 -9.72 12.38 -8.26
C LEU A 159 -9.77 11.63 -9.59
N TYR A 160 -8.72 11.79 -10.37
CA TYR A 160 -8.60 11.27 -11.73
C TYR A 160 -7.75 10.00 -11.75
N GLU A 161 -6.57 10.05 -11.12
CA GLU A 161 -5.59 8.98 -11.11
C GLU A 161 -4.89 8.87 -9.75
N SER A 162 -4.31 7.71 -9.47
CA SER A 162 -3.40 7.53 -8.34
C SER A 162 -2.40 6.44 -8.67
N ASP A 163 -1.13 6.74 -8.46
CA ASP A 163 -0.04 5.78 -8.60
C ASP A 163 0.89 5.85 -7.38
N CYS A 164 1.57 4.74 -7.11
CA CYS A 164 2.69 4.69 -6.18
C CYS A 164 3.98 4.87 -6.98
N GLU A 165 4.47 6.10 -7.12
CA GLU A 165 5.67 6.38 -7.90
C GLU A 165 6.94 6.20 -7.06
N GLY A 166 7.88 5.41 -7.58
CA GLY A 166 9.16 5.16 -6.95
C GLY A 166 10.07 6.38 -6.94
N ILE A 167 10.69 6.64 -5.79
CA ILE A 167 11.55 7.80 -5.56
C ILE A 167 13.01 7.36 -5.39
N GLU A 168 13.96 8.20 -5.81
CA GLU A 168 15.36 8.03 -5.41
C GLU A 168 15.45 8.23 -3.90
N GLU A 169 16.20 7.38 -3.19
CA GLU A 169 16.27 7.32 -1.72
C GLU A 169 16.28 8.73 -1.09
N ALA A 170 15.10 9.15 -0.63
CA ALA A 170 14.87 10.50 -0.18
C ALA A 170 14.83 10.54 1.34
N SER A 171 15.39 11.58 1.94
CA SER A 171 15.47 11.77 3.39
C SER A 171 14.10 11.95 4.08
N PHE A 172 13.01 12.14 3.33
CA PHE A 172 11.69 12.51 3.86
C PHE A 172 10.63 11.38 3.85
N SER A 173 10.85 10.28 3.11
CA SER A 173 9.96 9.11 3.07
C SER A 173 10.70 7.87 3.57
N ARG A 174 10.03 6.99 4.33
CA ARG A 174 10.63 5.72 4.76
C ARG A 174 10.42 4.63 3.71
N LEU A 175 9.51 4.86 2.77
CA LEU A 175 9.22 3.97 1.66
C LEU A 175 10.03 4.37 0.41
N PRO A 176 10.37 3.43 -0.48
CA PRO A 176 11.08 3.72 -1.73
C PRO A 176 10.17 4.31 -2.81
N PHE A 177 8.98 4.78 -2.43
CA PHE A 177 7.96 5.39 -3.27
C PHE A 177 7.10 6.32 -2.41
N VAL A 178 6.25 7.11 -3.03
CA VAL A 178 5.09 7.73 -2.37
C VAL A 178 3.84 7.45 -3.20
N GLN A 179 2.67 7.61 -2.59
CA GLN A 179 1.42 7.59 -3.34
C GLN A 179 1.02 9.01 -3.73
N GLU A 180 0.81 9.20 -5.01
CA GLU A 180 0.28 10.41 -5.61
C GLU A 180 -1.21 10.26 -5.88
N LEU A 181 -1.96 11.32 -5.64
CA LEU A 181 -3.36 11.45 -6.01
C LEU A 181 -3.49 12.64 -6.95
N GLU A 182 -3.82 12.37 -8.21
CA GLU A 182 -3.97 13.40 -9.25
C GLU A 182 -5.44 13.84 -9.30
N PHE A 183 -5.67 15.12 -9.06
CA PHE A 183 -6.98 15.76 -9.12
C PHE A 183 -7.08 16.69 -10.32
N LYS A 184 -8.16 16.55 -11.11
CA LYS A 184 -8.45 17.45 -12.23
C LYS A 184 -9.59 18.39 -11.92
N THR A 185 -9.49 19.64 -12.36
CA THR A 185 -10.60 20.60 -12.23
C THR A 185 -11.73 20.21 -13.19
N ILE A 186 -12.94 20.03 -12.66
CA ILE A 186 -14.13 19.72 -13.48
C ILE A 186 -15.24 20.76 -13.32
N ALA A 187 -15.18 21.58 -12.26
CA ALA A 187 -16.10 22.65 -11.95
C ALA A 187 -15.45 23.62 -10.95
N GLY A 188 -16.20 24.59 -10.43
CA GLY A 188 -15.70 25.51 -9.40
C GLY A 188 -14.87 26.68 -9.96
N GLU A 189 -14.32 27.49 -9.05
CA GLU A 189 -13.60 28.72 -9.38
C GLU A 189 -12.23 28.45 -10.03
N PHE A 190 -11.58 27.35 -9.66
CA PHE A 190 -10.29 26.95 -10.22
C PHE A 190 -10.40 26.35 -11.64
N HIS A 191 -11.60 26.00 -12.11
CA HIS A 191 -11.77 25.44 -13.44
C HIS A 191 -11.39 26.44 -14.54
N GLY A 192 -10.44 26.05 -15.39
CA GLY A 192 -9.85 26.91 -16.43
C GLY A 192 -8.78 27.87 -15.94
N ARG A 193 -8.50 27.89 -14.63
CA ARG A 193 -7.31 28.54 -14.03
C ARG A 193 -6.21 27.50 -13.77
N LEU A 194 -6.59 26.33 -13.26
CA LEU A 194 -5.73 25.18 -13.04
C LEU A 194 -6.21 24.01 -13.88
N ASP A 195 -5.27 23.23 -14.41
CA ASP A 195 -5.59 21.97 -15.09
C ASP A 195 -5.64 20.80 -14.11
N GLU A 196 -4.64 20.68 -13.25
CA GLU A 196 -4.50 19.60 -12.28
C GLU A 196 -3.78 20.03 -10.99
N VAL A 197 -4.06 19.30 -9.92
CA VAL A 197 -3.39 19.37 -8.63
C VAL A 197 -3.05 17.96 -8.18
N GLU A 198 -1.80 17.71 -7.85
CA GLU A 198 -1.33 16.43 -7.35
C GLU A 198 -1.10 16.54 -5.84
N ILE A 199 -1.50 15.50 -5.10
CA ILE A 199 -1.40 15.47 -3.64
C ILE A 199 -0.64 14.24 -3.18
N VAL A 200 0.28 14.45 -2.23
CA VAL A 200 0.96 13.37 -1.51
C VAL A 200 0.68 13.49 -0.01
N PHE A 201 0.28 12.37 0.60
CA PHE A 201 0.00 12.27 2.02
C PHE A 201 1.15 11.66 2.81
N PHE A 202 1.47 12.27 3.96
CA PHE A 202 2.38 11.73 4.97
C PHE A 202 1.69 11.66 6.33
N ASN A 203 1.36 10.44 6.76
CA ASN A 203 0.76 10.21 8.07
C ASN A 203 1.81 10.44 9.18
N ARG A 204 1.54 11.38 10.11
CA ARG A 204 2.41 11.79 11.22
C ARG A 204 1.74 11.55 12.57
N GLY A 205 1.24 10.34 12.80
CA GLY A 205 0.50 10.00 14.02
C GLY A 205 -0.90 10.64 13.99
N SER A 206 -1.16 11.62 14.86
CA SER A 206 -2.44 12.34 14.89
C SER A 206 -2.55 13.48 13.88
N GLN A 207 -1.46 13.75 13.15
CA GLN A 207 -1.41 14.80 12.13
C GLN A 207 -1.24 14.18 10.74
N LEU A 208 -1.79 14.85 9.75
CA LEU A 208 -1.57 14.58 8.34
C LEU A 208 -0.78 15.72 7.72
N GLU A 209 0.38 15.42 7.17
CA GLU A 209 1.12 16.34 6.32
C GLU A 209 0.69 16.09 4.86
N VAL A 210 0.27 17.16 4.19
CA VAL A 210 -0.22 17.16 2.81
C VAL A 210 0.71 18.06 2.00
N ILE A 211 1.27 17.51 0.93
CA ILE A 211 2.05 18.29 -0.04
C ILE A 211 1.25 18.38 -1.33
N PHE A 212 1.14 19.61 -1.84
CA PHE A 212 0.43 19.92 -3.08
C PHE A 212 1.44 20.29 -4.17
N GLU A 213 1.18 19.80 -5.37
CA GLU A 213 1.79 20.29 -6.60
C GLU A 213 0.70 20.82 -7.52
N ILE A 214 0.86 22.06 -7.98
CA ILE A 214 -0.18 22.84 -8.67
C ILE A 214 0.32 23.18 -10.07
N ASP A 215 -0.44 22.81 -11.11
CA ASP A 215 -0.27 23.19 -12.53
C ASP A 215 1.11 22.92 -13.16
N ARG A 216 1.78 21.81 -12.82
CA ARG A 216 3.09 21.45 -13.39
C ARG A 216 2.97 20.61 -14.65
N LYS A 217 2.49 21.23 -15.72
CA LYS A 217 2.30 20.68 -17.09
C LYS A 217 3.50 20.01 -17.81
N ALA A 218 4.65 19.69 -17.18
CA ALA A 218 5.81 19.22 -17.96
C ALA A 218 6.85 18.30 -17.30
N ARG A 219 6.73 17.84 -16.03
CA ARG A 219 7.83 17.04 -15.43
C ARG A 219 7.48 15.79 -14.63
N GLY A 220 6.23 15.56 -14.23
CA GLY A 220 5.87 14.44 -13.35
C GLY A 220 6.62 14.46 -12.01
N LEU A 221 6.34 13.48 -11.15
CA LEU A 221 6.82 13.46 -9.77
C LEU A 221 8.36 13.32 -9.66
N ARG A 222 9.04 12.78 -10.67
CA ARG A 222 10.51 12.83 -10.75
C ARG A 222 11.07 14.26 -10.70
N GLY A 223 10.39 15.22 -11.34
CA GLY A 223 10.69 16.65 -11.20
C GLY A 223 10.29 17.21 -9.84
N PHE A 224 9.17 16.73 -9.29
CA PHE A 224 8.70 17.09 -7.95
C PHE A 224 9.72 16.73 -6.86
N PHE A 225 10.30 15.53 -6.87
CA PHE A 225 11.19 15.05 -5.81
C PHE A 225 12.62 15.58 -5.89
N ALA A 226 13.14 15.77 -7.10
CA ALA A 226 14.44 16.43 -7.26
C ALA A 226 14.44 17.83 -6.61
N GLU A 227 13.29 18.53 -6.68
CA GLU A 227 13.09 19.84 -6.08
C GLU A 227 12.63 19.77 -4.59
N ALA A 228 11.87 18.75 -4.18
CA ALA A 228 11.48 18.57 -2.77
C ALA A 228 12.65 18.22 -1.85
N LEU A 229 13.73 17.62 -2.39
CA LEU A 229 15.00 17.42 -1.71
C LEU A 229 15.83 18.71 -1.57
N ASP A 230 15.58 19.69 -2.43
CA ASP A 230 16.29 20.97 -2.51
C ASP A 230 15.44 22.07 -1.84
N LEU A 231 15.10 21.84 -0.55
CA LEU A 231 14.20 22.58 0.35
C LEU A 231 14.42 24.12 0.40
N ASP A 232 14.25 24.79 -0.71
CA ASP A 232 14.28 26.24 -0.87
C ASP A 232 13.07 26.66 -1.74
N GLU A 233 12.06 27.22 -1.07
CA GLU A 233 11.20 28.31 -1.54
C GLU A 233 9.93 28.10 -2.40
N SER A 234 9.39 26.92 -2.74
CA SER A 234 8.18 26.93 -3.63
C SER A 234 7.12 25.80 -3.59
N LYS A 235 6.98 25.02 -2.50
CA LYS A 235 5.88 24.01 -2.43
C LYS A 235 4.80 24.38 -1.43
N ALA A 236 3.55 24.29 -1.89
CA ALA A 236 2.37 24.46 -1.08
C ALA A 236 2.20 23.23 -0.16
N ARG A 237 2.20 23.46 1.15
CA ARG A 237 2.18 22.41 2.18
C ARG A 237 1.16 22.77 3.24
N LEU A 238 0.39 21.77 3.63
CA LEU A 238 -0.55 21.85 4.75
C LEU A 238 -0.21 20.78 5.78
N VAL A 239 -0.32 21.10 7.06
CA VAL A 239 -0.28 20.11 8.14
C VAL A 239 -1.57 20.27 8.91
N ILE A 240 -2.37 19.21 8.97
CA ILE A 240 -3.70 19.22 9.58
C ILE A 240 -3.83 18.17 10.67
N ASP A 241 -4.71 18.43 11.62
CA ASP A 241 -5.29 17.47 12.54
C ASP A 241 -6.81 17.67 12.64
N GLU A 242 -7.45 17.00 13.60
CA GLU A 242 -8.90 17.07 13.80
C GLU A 242 -9.41 18.50 14.06
N ASP A 243 -8.57 19.38 14.64
CA ASP A 243 -8.97 20.77 14.93
C ASP A 243 -9.09 21.62 13.66
N ASN A 244 -8.53 21.17 12.53
CA ASN A 244 -8.58 21.89 11.25
C ASN A 244 -9.78 21.51 10.38
N LEU A 245 -10.55 20.47 10.75
CA LEU A 245 -11.59 19.91 9.87
C LEU A 245 -12.71 20.89 9.53
N GLU A 246 -13.06 21.81 10.44
CA GLU A 246 -14.12 22.78 10.21
C GLU A 246 -13.75 23.84 9.14
N ASP A 247 -12.47 24.20 9.05
CA ASP A 247 -11.96 25.25 8.16
C ASP A 247 -11.12 24.68 6.99
N LEU A 248 -11.13 23.34 6.79
CA LEU A 248 -10.21 22.67 5.87
C LEU A 248 -10.41 23.09 4.40
N GLU A 249 -11.66 23.24 3.96
CA GLU A 249 -11.98 23.69 2.60
C GLU A 249 -11.38 25.08 2.35
N ASP A 250 -11.57 26.03 3.27
CA ASP A 250 -11.05 27.39 3.19
C ASP A 250 -9.50 27.40 3.21
N LEU A 251 -8.88 26.57 4.05
CA LEU A 251 -7.42 26.43 4.10
C LEU A 251 -6.84 25.92 2.78
N ILE A 252 -7.50 24.94 2.15
CA ILE A 252 -7.08 24.42 0.85
C ILE A 252 -7.36 25.47 -0.24
N TYR A 253 -8.49 26.17 -0.20
CA TYR A 253 -8.81 27.24 -1.14
C TYR A 253 -7.74 28.33 -1.13
N ASP A 254 -7.41 28.88 0.05
CA ASP A 254 -6.42 29.94 0.19
C ASP A 254 -5.04 29.46 -0.30
N LEU A 255 -4.67 28.22 0.03
CA LEU A 255 -3.44 27.60 -0.43
C LEU A 255 -3.39 27.49 -1.96
N LEU A 256 -4.47 27.06 -2.60
CA LEU A 256 -4.54 26.98 -4.06
C LEU A 256 -4.52 28.37 -4.70
N GLU A 257 -5.27 29.33 -4.14
CA GLU A 257 -5.35 30.71 -4.65
C GLU A 257 -3.98 31.43 -4.59
N ASP A 258 -3.23 31.25 -3.51
CA ASP A 258 -1.88 31.83 -3.34
C ASP A 258 -0.84 31.24 -4.32
N ASN A 259 -1.16 30.11 -4.95
CA ASN A 259 -0.27 29.38 -5.85
C ASN A 259 -0.80 29.24 -7.30
N CYS A 260 -1.90 29.92 -7.63
CA CYS A 260 -2.45 30.04 -8.99
C CYS A 260 -1.74 31.10 -9.85
#